data_AF-A0A840ZRN3-F1
#
_entry.id   AF-A0A840ZRN3-F1
#
_cell.length_a   1.000
_cell.length_b   1.000
_cell.length_c   1.000
_cell.angle_alpha   90.00
_cell.angle_beta   90.00
_cell.angle_gamma   90.00
#
_symmetry.space_group_name_H-M   'P 1'
#
loop_
_entity.id
_entity.type
_entity.pdbx_description
1 polymer ?
#
loop_
_entity_poly.entity_id
_entity_poly.type
_entity_poly.pdbx_seq_one_letter_code
_entity_poly.pdbx_strand_id
1 'polypeptide(L)' 'MPQGAVTFLGRGLAYVRGQRIVLTICPVCSQRNDPKAAERGRCLWCAYVPTPADVRAAADDKAA' A
#
# COMPACT_ATOMS: atom_id res chain seq x y z
N MET A 1 10.99 7.08 -0.16
CA MET A 1 9.58 6.69 -0.35
C MET A 1 8.69 7.89 -0.03
N PRO A 2 7.62 8.13 -0.79
CA PRO A 2 6.63 9.17 -0.46
C PRO A 2 5.98 8.86 0.90
N GLN A 3 5.62 9.90 1.65
CA GLN A 3 4.91 9.76 2.93
C GLN A 3 3.41 9.91 2.72
N GLY A 4 2.59 9.33 3.60
CA GLY A 4 1.13 9.40 3.50
C GLY A 4 0.53 8.28 2.65
N ALA A 5 -0.60 8.55 1.99
CA ALA A 5 -1.29 7.56 1.17
C ALA A 5 -0.47 7.23 -0.09
N VAL A 6 -0.30 5.95 -0.35
CA VAL A 6 0.44 5.43 -1.51
C VAL A 6 -0.35 4.34 -2.22
N THR A 7 -0.02 4.15 -3.49
CA THR A 7 -0.51 3.08 -4.34
C THR A 7 0.68 2.34 -4.95
N PHE A 8 0.45 1.17 -5.55
CA PHE A 8 1.47 0.37 -6.21
C PHE A 8 1.15 0.29 -7.69
N LEU A 9 1.85 1.10 -8.50
CA LEU A 9 1.57 1.28 -9.92
C LEU A 9 0.08 1.60 -10.23
N GLY A 10 -0.58 2.38 -9.36
CA GLY A 10 -1.99 2.76 -9.50
C GLY A 10 -3.00 1.72 -8.99
N ARG A 11 -2.53 0.65 -8.32
CA ARG A 11 -3.37 -0.38 -7.72
C ARG A 11 -3.14 -0.50 -6.21
N GLY A 12 -4.17 -0.95 -5.51
CA GLY A 12 -4.12 -1.14 -4.07
C GLY A 12 -3.98 0.19 -3.31
N LEU A 13 -3.88 0.06 -1.99
CA LEU A 13 -3.79 1.20 -1.07
C LEU A 13 -2.88 0.83 0.09
N ALA A 14 -1.95 1.71 0.39
CA ALA A 14 -1.15 1.64 1.60
C ALA A 14 -0.91 3.04 2.19
N TYR A 15 -0.40 3.08 3.41
CA TYR A 15 0.11 4.30 4.01
C TYR A 15 1.58 4.13 4.37
N VAL A 16 2.40 5.11 4.01
CA VAL A 16 3.81 5.18 4.41
C VAL A 16 3.94 6.14 5.58
N ARG A 17 4.57 5.67 6.65
CA ARG A 17 4.98 6.49 7.80
C ARG A 17 6.43 6.15 8.18
N GLY A 18 7.34 7.09 7.93
CA GLY A 18 8.77 6.85 8.09
C GLY A 18 9.25 5.80 7.10
N GLN A 19 9.68 4.64 7.62
CA GLN A 19 10.17 3.50 6.83
C GLN A 19 9.17 2.34 6.75
N ARG A 20 7.97 2.49 7.32
CA ARG A 20 6.94 1.44 7.35
C ARG A 20 5.91 1.65 6.27
N ILE A 21 5.56 0.56 5.58
CA ILE A 21 4.41 0.48 4.67
C ILE A 21 3.30 -0.26 5.40
N VAL A 22 2.16 0.40 5.60
CA VAL A 22 0.94 -0.21 6.10
C VAL A 22 0.09 -0.60 4.89
N LEU A 23 0.15 -1.87 4.48
CA LEU A 23 -0.52 -2.37 3.28
C LEU A 23 -2.00 -2.68 3.55
N THR A 24 -2.88 -1.73 3.23
CA THR A 24 -4.33 -1.83 3.50
C THR A 24 -5.06 -2.68 2.46
N ILE A 25 -4.82 -2.44 1.17
CA ILE A 25 -5.42 -3.19 0.05
C ILE A 25 -4.29 -3.70 -0.86
N CYS A 26 -4.27 -5.00 -1.10
CA CYS A 26 -3.25 -5.62 -1.94
C CYS A 26 -3.43 -5.22 -3.42
N PRO A 27 -2.37 -4.77 -4.13
CA PRO A 27 -2.46 -4.45 -5.55
C PRO A 27 -2.59 -5.68 -6.47
N VAL A 28 -2.32 -6.88 -5.95
CA VAL A 28 -2.31 -8.14 -6.71
C VAL A 28 -3.65 -8.86 -6.61
N CYS A 29 -4.13 -9.14 -5.39
CA CYS A 29 -5.37 -9.91 -5.17
C CYS A 29 -6.57 -9.04 -4.81
N SER A 30 -6.40 -7.71 -4.72
CA SER A 30 -7.45 -6.74 -4.34
C SER A 30 -8.09 -6.95 -2.97
N GLN A 31 -7.59 -7.88 -2.16
CA GLN A 31 -8.09 -8.12 -0.82
C GLN A 31 -7.63 -7.03 0.15
N ARG A 32 -8.55 -6.64 1.05
CA ARG A 32 -8.22 -5.84 2.22
C ARG A 32 -7.48 -6.71 3.24
N ASN A 33 -6.37 -6.19 3.75
CA ASN A 33 -5.61 -6.84 4.81
C ASN A 33 -6.28 -6.62 6.17
N ASP A 34 -6.14 -7.61 7.05
CA ASP A 34 -6.32 -7.41 8.49
C ASP A 34 -5.34 -6.32 8.99
N PRO A 35 -5.74 -5.41 9.91
CA PRO A 35 -4.87 -4.33 10.39
C PRO A 35 -3.49 -4.79 10.89
N LYS A 36 -3.40 -5.91 11.64
CA LYS A 36 -2.11 -6.45 12.13
C LYS A 36 -1.28 -7.04 11.00
N ALA A 37 -1.90 -7.50 9.92
CA ALA A 37 -1.19 -7.92 8.72
C ALA A 37 -0.73 -6.71 7.89
N ALA A 38 -1.57 -5.68 7.77
CA ALA A 38 -1.27 -4.45 7.06
C ALA A 38 0.00 -3.78 7.59
N GLU A 39 0.15 -3.68 8.91
CA GLU A 39 1.33 -3.10 9.57
C GLU A 39 2.64 -3.84 9.28
N ARG A 40 2.56 -5.13 8.93
CA ARG A 40 3.74 -5.94 8.56
C ARG A 40 4.20 -5.68 7.12
N GLY A 41 3.49 -4.84 6.37
CA GLY A 41 3.86 -4.50 5.00
C GLY A 41 3.79 -5.68 4.03
N ARG A 42 2.94 -6.69 4.30
CA ARG A 42 2.73 -7.84 3.40
C ARG A 42 1.26 -8.24 3.34
N CYS A 43 0.83 -8.80 2.22
CA CYS A 43 -0.52 -9.32 2.08
C CYS A 43 -0.65 -10.66 2.82
N LEU A 44 -1.66 -10.82 3.68
CA LEU A 44 -1.92 -12.10 4.36
C LEU A 44 -2.49 -13.16 3.41
N TRP A 45 -3.11 -12.74 2.31
CA TRP A 45 -3.86 -13.61 1.40
C TRP A 45 -2.99 -14.26 0.33
N CYS A 46 -2.15 -13.46 -0.35
CA CYS A 46 -1.31 -13.92 -1.45
C CYS A 46 0.20 -13.78 -1.18
N ALA A 47 0.58 -13.44 0.06
CA ALA A 47 1.97 -13.21 0.47
C ALA A 47 2.72 -12.10 -0.30
N TYR A 48 2.03 -11.25 -1.06
CA TYR A 48 2.64 -10.11 -1.75
C TYR A 48 3.40 -9.20 -0.78
N VAL A 49 4.65 -8.88 -1.11
CA VAL A 49 5.51 -7.91 -0.41
C VAL A 49 5.81 -6.76 -1.37
N PRO A 50 5.47 -5.51 -1.03
CA PRO A 50 5.76 -4.38 -1.89
C PRO A 50 7.24 -4.08 -1.98
N THR A 51 7.70 -3.70 -3.17
CA THR A 51 9.04 -3.13 -3.37
C THR A 51 8.97 -1.60 -3.43
N PRO A 52 10.00 -0.86 -2.96
CA PRO A 52 10.01 0.59 -3.05
C PRO A 52 9.87 1.14 -4.48
N ALA A 53 10.24 0.34 -5.50
CA ALA A 53 10.14 0.71 -6.91
C ALA A 53 8.67 0.77 -7.40
N ASP A 54 7.77 0.01 -6.78
CA ASP A 54 6.35 -0.02 -7.14
C ASP A 54 5.55 1.13 -6.51
N VAL A 55 6.08 1.71 -5.41
CA VAL A 55 5.40 2.70 -4.57
C VAL A 55 5.29 4.05 -5.27
N ARG A 56 4.06 4.54 -5.39
CA ARG A 56 3.75 5.89 -5.88
C ARG A 56 2.87 6.59 -4.84
N ALA A 57 2.99 7.90 -4.71
CA ALA A 57 1.99 8.66 -3.95
C ALA A 57 0.60 8.35 -4.54
N ALA A 58 -0.40 8.12 -3.69
CA ALA A 58 -1.76 8.18 -4.15
C ALA A 58 -1.94 9.61 -4.67
N ALA A 59 -2.36 9.79 -5.93
CA ALA A 59 -2.71 11.12 -6.38
C ALA A 59 -3.76 11.65 -5.40
N ASP A 60 -3.55 12.87 -4.89
CA ASP A 60 -4.62 13.56 -4.19
C ASP A 60 -5.77 13.65 -5.19
N ASP A 61 -6.87 12.94 -4.95
CA ASP A 61 -8.16 13.21 -5.60
C ASP A 61 -8.69 14.56 -5.07
N LYS A 62 -7.91 15.62 -5.30
CA LYS A 62 -8.39 16.98 -5.51
C LYS A 62 -8.30 17.28 -7.01
N ALA A 63 -8.96 16.45 -7.80
CA ALA A 63 -9.44 16.85 -9.11
C ALA A 63 -10.90 17.30 -8.93
N ALA A 64 -11.09 18.63 -8.89
CA ALA A 64 -12.34 19.40 -8.96
C ALA A 64 -13.34 19.27 -7.78
#